data_AF-A0A967BNY1-F1
#
_entry.id   AF-A0A967BNY1-F1
#
_cell.length_a   1.000
_cell.length_b   1.000
_cell.length_c   1.000
_cell.angle_alpha   90.00
_cell.angle_beta   90.00
_cell.angle_gamma   90.00
#
_symmetry.space_group_name_H-M   'P 1'
#
loop_
_entity.id
_entity.type
_entity.pdbx_description
1 polymer ?
#
loop_
_entity_poly.entity_id
_entity_poly.type
_entity_poly.pdbx_seq_one_letter_code
_entity_poly.pdbx_strand_id
1 'polypeptide(L)'
;MTEIINPLISDVLPPKEDVLKFQGVKNSDDVSGILIENLELSLTLLKEKSEPIAILEECSKADFTDIYLGEGQNAADSPLPYIVKKAEQLHLFAVTIGESITEEINKHFDQNEFP
;
A
#
# COMPACT_ATOMS: atom_id res chain seq x y z
N MET A 1 9.82 16.38 13.15
CA MET A 1 8.58 16.25 13.95
C MET A 1 7.80 15.11 13.36
N THR A 2 7.43 14.12 14.16
CA THR A 2 6.66 12.96 13.70
C THR A 2 5.16 13.26 13.82
N GLU A 3 4.42 13.06 12.73
CA GLU A 3 2.98 13.18 12.62
C GLU A 3 2.38 11.79 12.43
N ILE A 4 1.33 11.47 13.20
CA ILE A 4 0.55 10.26 13.03
C ILE A 4 -0.75 10.63 12.33
N ILE A 5 -0.99 10.01 11.18
CA ILE A 5 -2.17 10.19 10.36
C ILE A 5 -2.98 8.91 10.44
N ASN A 6 -4.30 9.05 10.64
CA ASN A 6 -5.26 7.95 10.62
C ASN A 6 -6.16 8.13 9.38
N PRO A 7 -5.77 7.59 8.20
CA PRO A 7 -6.57 7.73 6.99
C PRO A 7 -7.96 7.16 7.18
N LEU A 8 -8.96 7.74 6.52
CA LEU A 8 -10.27 7.12 6.45
C LEU A 8 -10.17 5.88 5.56
N ILE A 9 -10.84 4.79 5.97
CA ILE A 9 -10.87 3.57 5.16
C ILE A 9 -11.43 3.82 3.76
N SER A 10 -12.36 4.77 3.61
CA SER A 10 -12.90 5.18 2.31
C SER A 10 -11.85 5.73 1.35
N ASP A 11 -10.76 6.28 1.87
CA ASP A 11 -9.73 6.97 1.09
C ASP A 11 -8.62 6.01 0.63
N VAL A 12 -8.56 4.82 1.24
CA VAL A 12 -7.55 3.79 0.92
C VAL A 12 -8.12 2.60 0.15
N LEU A 13 -9.45 2.50 0.03
CA LEU A 13 -10.10 1.45 -0.75
C LEU A 13 -9.85 1.65 -2.24
N PRO A 14 -9.32 0.64 -2.96
CA PRO A 14 -9.08 0.76 -4.38
C PRO A 14 -10.41 0.69 -5.16
N PRO A 15 -10.50 1.36 -6.33
CA PRO A 15 -11.59 1.15 -7.27
C PRO A 15 -11.64 -0.31 -7.75
N LYS A 16 -12.85 -0.85 -7.96
CA LYS A 16 -13.05 -2.22 -8.48
C LYS A 16 -12.29 -2.47 -9.78
N GLU A 17 -12.34 -1.49 -10.69
CA GLU A 17 -11.69 -1.55 -12.00
C GLU A 17 -10.17 -1.70 -11.89
N ASP A 18 -9.54 -1.00 -10.95
CA ASP A 18 -8.11 -1.10 -10.72
C ASP A 18 -7.74 -2.48 -10.20
N VAL A 19 -8.50 -3.03 -9.24
CA VAL A 19 -8.27 -4.38 -8.72
C VAL A 19 -8.35 -5.43 -9.83
N LEU A 20 -9.39 -5.37 -10.68
CA LEU A 20 -9.54 -6.28 -11.82
C LEU A 20 -8.36 -6.17 -12.78
N LYS A 21 -7.93 -4.95 -13.10
CA LYS A 21 -6.77 -4.70 -13.96
C LYS A 21 -5.48 -5.28 -13.36
N PHE A 22 -5.26 -5.14 -12.05
CA PHE A 22 -4.11 -5.73 -11.36
C PHE A 22 -4.16 -7.26 -11.34
N GLN A 23 -5.35 -7.86 -11.39
CA GLN A 23 -5.53 -9.31 -11.54
C GLN A 23 -5.41 -9.80 -13.00
N GLY A 24 -5.09 -8.91 -13.96
CA GLY A 24 -4.88 -9.26 -15.37
C GLY A 24 -6.16 -9.28 -16.22
N VAL A 25 -7.29 -8.81 -15.69
CA VAL A 25 -8.53 -8.64 -16.47
C VAL A 25 -8.36 -7.45 -17.41
N LYS A 26 -8.46 -7.70 -18.72
CA LYS A 26 -8.30 -6.65 -19.75
C LYS A 26 -9.61 -5.90 -20.03
N ASN A 27 -10.74 -6.58 -19.90
CA ASN A 27 -12.07 -6.02 -20.13
C ASN A 27 -12.99 -6.48 -19.00
N SER A 28 -13.56 -5.52 -18.27
CA SER A 28 -14.46 -5.79 -17.13
C SER A 28 -15.75 -6.50 -17.56
N ASP A 29 -16.15 -6.34 -18.82
CA ASP A 29 -17.39 -6.92 -19.36
C ASP A 29 -17.30 -8.45 -19.56
N ASP A 30 -16.08 -9.01 -19.60
CA ASP A 30 -15.83 -10.44 -19.79
C ASP A 30 -15.62 -11.19 -18.45
N VAL A 31 -15.94 -10.56 -17.33
CA VAL A 31 -15.71 -11.12 -15.99
C VAL A 31 -16.88 -12.00 -15.56
N SER A 32 -16.57 -13.22 -15.11
CA SER A 32 -17.58 -14.13 -14.55
C SER A 32 -18.25 -13.52 -13.30
N GLY A 33 -19.55 -13.77 -13.10
CA GLY A 33 -20.28 -13.29 -11.93
C GLY A 33 -19.64 -13.69 -10.59
N ILE A 34 -19.07 -14.90 -10.51
CA ILE A 34 -18.38 -15.41 -9.31
C ILE A 34 -17.16 -14.53 -8.97
N LEU A 35 -16.39 -14.07 -9.96
CA LEU A 35 -15.25 -13.19 -9.71
C LEU A 35 -15.70 -11.82 -9.18
N ILE A 36 -16.82 -11.30 -9.70
CA ILE A 36 -17.40 -10.03 -9.20
C ILE A 36 -17.87 -10.20 -7.75
N GLU A 37 -18.58 -11.28 -7.44
CA GLU A 37 -19.03 -11.57 -6.06
C GLU A 37 -17.84 -11.69 -5.10
N ASN A 38 -16.80 -12.43 -5.49
CA ASN A 38 -15.58 -12.56 -4.69
C ASN A 38 -14.85 -11.22 -4.50
N LEU A 39 -14.81 -10.38 -5.53
CA LEU A 39 -14.23 -9.04 -5.43
C LEU A 39 -15.02 -8.17 -4.44
N GLU A 40 -16.34 -8.19 -4.50
CA GLU A 40 -17.20 -7.42 -3.60
C GLU A 40 -17.07 -7.87 -2.15
N LEU A 41 -17.01 -9.19 -1.92
CA LEU A 41 -16.73 -9.76 -0.61
C LEU A 41 -15.34 -9.34 -0.11
N SER A 42 -14.32 -9.44 -0.96
CA SER A 42 -12.94 -9.06 -0.60
C SER A 42 -12.82 -7.59 -0.23
N LEU A 43 -13.47 -6.69 -0.98
CA LEU A 43 -13.49 -5.26 -0.67
C LEU A 43 -14.25 -4.95 0.62
N THR A 44 -15.31 -5.71 0.91
CA THR A 44 -16.06 -5.61 2.17
C THR A 44 -15.20 -6.04 3.35
N LEU A 45 -14.51 -7.18 3.24
CA LEU A 45 -13.57 -7.66 4.25
C LEU A 45 -12.42 -6.68 4.47
N LEU A 46 -11.81 -6.17 3.39
CA LEU A 46 -10.76 -5.15 3.49
C LEU A 46 -11.26 -3.92 4.25
N LYS A 47 -12.49 -3.45 3.96
CA LYS A 47 -13.08 -2.30 4.64
C LYS A 47 -13.32 -2.56 6.13
N GLU A 48 -13.78 -3.75 6.48
CA GLU A 48 -14.12 -4.10 7.87
C GLU A 48 -12.89 -4.39 8.74
N LYS A 49 -11.84 -4.94 8.12
CA LYS A 49 -10.66 -5.44 8.84
C LYS A 49 -9.50 -4.47 8.84
N SER A 50 -9.43 -3.55 7.88
CA SER A 50 -8.29 -2.64 7.75
C SER A 50 -8.23 -1.62 8.89
N GLU A 51 -7.03 -1.45 9.43
CA GLU A 51 -6.68 -0.44 10.43
C GLU A 51 -5.57 0.45 9.85
N PRO A 52 -5.92 1.36 8.92
CA PRO A 52 -4.92 2.15 8.21
C PRO A 52 -4.26 3.15 9.15
N ILE A 53 -2.93 3.13 9.19
CA ILE A 53 -2.11 4.08 9.94
C ILE A 53 -0.96 4.53 9.05
N ALA A 54 -0.69 5.83 9.09
CA ALA A 54 0.46 6.42 8.44
C ALA A 54 1.26 7.25 9.45
N ILE A 55 2.58 7.20 9.32
CA ILE A 55 3.51 8.02 10.08
C ILE A 55 4.29 8.85 9.07
N LEU A 56 4.38 10.15 9.32
CA LEU A 56 5.10 11.10 8.50
C LEU A 56 6.12 11.82 9.38
N GLU A 57 7.35 11.95 8.91
CA GLU A 57 8.38 12.68 9.64
C GLU A 57 9.23 13.51 8.70
N GLU A 58 9.34 14.81 8.99
CA GLU A 58 10.29 15.68 8.30
C GLU A 58 11.72 15.19 8.55
N CYS A 59 12.51 15.06 7.49
CA CYS A 59 13.92 14.67 7.58
C CYS A 59 14.82 15.72 6.95
N SER A 60 16.04 15.87 7.47
CA SER A 60 17.02 16.75 6.84
C SER A 60 17.70 16.07 5.65
N LYS A 61 18.37 16.86 4.80
CA LYS A 61 19.21 16.32 3.71
C LYS A 61 20.36 15.44 4.24
N ALA A 62 20.84 15.73 5.45
CA ALA A 62 21.87 14.93 6.11
C ALA A 62 21.30 13.57 6.51
N ASP A 63 20.17 13.56 7.23
CA ASP A 63 19.49 12.33 7.65
C ASP A 63 19.11 11.46 6.45
N PHE A 64 18.59 12.09 5.38
CA PHE A 64 18.30 11.39 4.13
C PHE A 64 19.54 10.70 3.56
N THR A 65 20.71 11.35 3.60
CA THR A 65 21.93 10.78 3.03
C THR A 65 22.33 9.51 3.78
N ASP A 66 22.24 9.52 5.11
CA ASP A 66 22.55 8.36 5.94
C ASP A 66 21.54 7.22 5.71
N ILE A 67 20.25 7.54 5.60
CA ILE A 67 19.17 6.57 5.32
C ILE A 67 19.29 5.99 3.91
N TYR A 68 19.57 6.85 2.91
CA TYR A 68 19.71 6.46 1.52
C TYR A 68 20.97 5.62 1.28
N LEU A 69 22.04 5.85 2.04
CA LEU A 69 23.20 4.96 2.03
C LEU A 69 22.85 3.63 2.71
N GLY A 70 22.20 3.68 3.88
CA GLY A 70 21.44 2.59 4.52
C GLY A 70 21.96 1.16 4.31
N GLU A 71 21.07 0.21 4.04
CA GLU A 71 21.44 -1.17 3.66
C GLU A 71 21.89 -1.31 2.19
N GLY A 72 22.09 -0.20 1.47
CA GLY A 72 22.71 -0.20 0.15
C GLY A 72 21.91 -0.87 -1.00
N GLN A 73 20.64 -1.22 -0.79
CA GLN A 73 19.79 -1.83 -1.83
C GLN A 73 19.04 -0.80 -2.71
N ASN A 74 19.42 0.47 -2.64
CA ASN A 74 18.88 1.48 -3.55
C ASN A 74 19.39 1.24 -4.97
N ALA A 75 18.52 1.44 -5.97
CA ALA A 75 18.90 1.31 -7.37
C ALA A 75 20.07 2.26 -7.71
N ALA A 76 21.10 1.72 -8.36
CA ALA A 76 22.33 2.47 -8.66
C ALA A 76 22.09 3.70 -9.56
N ASP A 77 21.00 3.69 -10.33
CA ASP A 77 20.57 4.74 -11.25
C ASP A 77 19.38 5.56 -10.72
N SER A 78 19.09 5.47 -9.42
CA SER A 78 18.00 6.23 -8.81
C SER A 78 18.17 7.74 -9.00
N PRO A 79 17.10 8.47 -9.36
CA PRO A 79 17.15 9.93 -9.50
C PRO A 79 17.20 10.66 -8.15
N LEU A 80 16.96 9.96 -7.04
CA LEU A 80 16.81 10.55 -5.71
C LEU A 80 17.99 11.44 -5.27
N PRO A 81 19.28 11.07 -5.48
CA PRO A 81 20.41 11.92 -5.12
C PRO A 81 20.43 13.27 -5.85
N TYR A 82 19.81 13.37 -7.02
CA TYR A 82 19.70 14.60 -7.79
C TYR A 82 18.50 15.44 -7.36
N ILE A 83 17.38 14.78 -7.03
CA ILE A 83 16.14 15.42 -6.57
C ILE A 83 16.36 16.07 -5.20
N VAL A 84 16.95 15.32 -4.25
CA VAL A 84 17.13 15.76 -2.86
C VAL A 84 17.96 17.03 -2.74
N LYS A 85 18.95 17.23 -3.63
CA LYS A 85 19.77 18.46 -3.64
C LYS A 85 18.91 19.71 -3.82
N LYS A 86 17.87 19.62 -4.66
CA LYS A 86 16.97 20.74 -5.02
C LYS A 86 15.69 20.79 -4.19
N ALA A 87 15.39 19.75 -3.41
CA ALA A 87 14.21 19.73 -2.56
C ALA A 87 14.29 20.82 -1.47
N GLU A 88 13.18 21.53 -1.29
CA GLU A 88 12.99 22.50 -0.21
C GLU A 88 12.63 21.80 1.10
N GLN A 89 11.88 20.71 1.03
CA GLN A 89 11.44 19.89 2.15
C GLN A 89 11.55 18.41 1.82
N LEU A 90 11.86 17.59 2.82
CA LEU A 90 11.92 16.14 2.71
C LEU A 90 11.13 15.52 3.86
N HIS A 91 10.40 14.45 3.54
CA HIS A 91 9.66 13.70 4.52
C HIS A 91 9.89 12.21 4.29
N LEU A 92 10.00 11.47 5.39
CA LEU A 92 9.91 10.02 5.43
C LEU A 92 8.50 9.64 5.81
N PHE A 93 8.00 8.57 5.23
CA PHE A 93 6.71 8.02 5.61
C PHE A 93 6.76 6.51 5.73
N ALA A 94 5.93 5.98 6.63
CA ALA A 94 5.63 4.56 6.72
C ALA A 94 4.11 4.41 6.81
N VAL A 95 3.57 3.40 6.13
CA VAL A 95 2.13 3.16 6.06
C VAL A 95 1.83 1.68 6.25
N THR A 96 0.67 1.40 6.84
CA THR A 96 0.13 0.04 6.98
C THR A 96 -1.39 0.07 6.86
N ILE A 97 -1.99 -1.07 6.54
CA ILE A 97 -3.44 -1.32 6.56
C ILE A 97 -3.86 -2.19 7.76
N GLY A 98 -2.94 -2.42 8.71
CA GLY A 98 -3.19 -3.21 9.91
C GLY A 98 -2.81 -4.69 9.76
N GLU A 99 -2.39 -5.31 10.85
CA GLU A 99 -2.00 -6.73 10.90
C GLU A 99 -3.20 -7.68 10.73
N SER A 100 -4.39 -7.24 11.14
CA SER A 100 -5.69 -7.90 10.99
C SER A 100 -5.97 -8.37 9.56
N ILE A 101 -5.48 -7.64 8.55
CA ILE A 101 -5.58 -8.05 7.14
C ILE A 101 -4.77 -9.31 6.87
N THR A 102 -3.57 -9.40 7.42
CA THR A 102 -2.73 -10.60 7.28
C THR A 102 -3.34 -11.79 7.99
N GLU A 103 -3.95 -11.58 9.17
CA GLU A 103 -4.67 -12.63 9.90
C GLU A 103 -5.86 -13.17 9.09
N GLU A 104 -6.66 -12.29 8.49
CA GLU A 104 -7.81 -12.71 7.68
C GLU A 104 -7.36 -13.43 6.40
N ILE A 105 -6.30 -12.96 5.74
CA ILE A 105 -5.70 -13.64 4.58
C ILE A 105 -5.25 -15.06 4.98
N ASN A 106 -4.50 -15.19 6.08
CA ASN A 106 -4.01 -16.50 6.53
C ASN A 106 -5.17 -17.46 6.85
N LYS A 107 -6.23 -16.97 7.48
CA LYS A 107 -7.43 -17.76 7.76
C LYS A 107 -8.08 -18.32 6.49
N HIS A 108 -8.21 -17.53 5.43
CA HIS A 108 -8.74 -18.01 4.14
C HIS A 108 -7.81 -19.07 3.51
N PHE A 109 -6.48 -18.86 3.57
CA PHE A 109 -5.52 -19.85 3.09
C PHE A 109 -5.59 -21.17 3.87
N ASP A 110 -5.68 -21.12 5.19
CA ASP A 110 -5.80 -22.31 6.05
C ASP A 110 -7.08 -23.11 5.76
N GLN A 111 -8.13 -22.44 5.28
CA GLN A 111 -9.41 -23.04 4.90
C GLN A 111 -9.43 -23.57 3.46
N ASN A 112 -8.33 -23.42 2.71
CA ASN A 112 -8.25 -23.68 1.26
C ASN A 112 -9.26 -22.85 0.45
N GLU A 113 -9.55 -21.63 0.91
CA GLU A 113 -10.40 -20.66 0.21
C GLU A 113 -9.56 -19.78 -0.71
N PHE A 114 -8.83 -20.43 -1.62
CA PHE A 114 -8.09 -19.78 -2.70
C PHE A 114 -8.42 -20.46 -4.04
N PRO A 115 -8.29 -19.75 -5.18
CA PRO A 115 -8.54 -20.33 -6.51
C PRO A 115 -7.63 -21.51 -6.85
#